data_AF-A0A534RBW9-F1
#
_entry.id   AF-A0A534RBW9-F1
#
_cell.length_a   1.000
_cell.length_b   1.000
_cell.length_c   1.000
_cell.angle_alpha   90.00
_cell.angle_beta   90.00
_cell.angle_gamma   90.00
#
_symmetry.space_group_name_H-M   'P 1'
#
loop_
_entity.id
_entity.type
_entity.pdbx_description
1 polymer ?
#
loop_
_entity_poly.entity_id
_entity_poly.type
_entity_poly.pdbx_seq_one_letter_code
_entity_poly.pdbx_strand_id
1 'polypeptide(L)'
;MNPVDVLRISMEIDRRTLKAAGRVLQVSPDLPVLALYLSGFDKICHAFWQYRFPDDYGKARPASEDSAELGPVVDRYLVFLDRVLEQLIATYTRPPNVIVVSDHGFGASLTHPLWKGWHSPRGILIASGPSFVHRDERLAVSYYDVVPTVADVMGFAAPAGMRGSSLLRRKEGHRALGSGAVGGVRRVAQ
;
A
#
# COMPACT_ATOMS: atom_id res chain seq x y z
N MET A 1 -3.37 20.10 -13.66
CA MET A 1 -2.73 18.87 -14.19
C MET A 1 -3.82 18.02 -14.83
N ASN A 2 -3.57 17.42 -15.99
CA ASN A 2 -4.56 16.55 -16.64
C ASN A 2 -4.56 15.15 -15.97
N PRO A 3 -5.65 14.72 -15.32
CA PRO A 3 -5.71 13.42 -14.64
C PRO A 3 -5.55 12.23 -15.60
N VAL A 4 -5.95 12.37 -16.87
CA VAL A 4 -5.80 11.32 -17.89
C VAL A 4 -4.33 11.09 -18.23
N ASP A 5 -3.51 12.15 -18.29
CA ASP A 5 -2.07 12.00 -18.48
C ASP A 5 -1.40 11.33 -17.28
N VAL A 6 -1.84 11.67 -16.05
CA VAL A 6 -1.38 11.00 -14.83
C VAL A 6 -1.67 9.51 -14.89
N LEU A 7 -2.89 9.12 -15.29
CA LEU A 7 -3.27 7.72 -15.46
C LEU A 7 -2.37 7.02 -16.48
N ARG A 8 -2.24 7.59 -17.69
CA ARG A 8 -1.46 7.00 -18.78
C ARG A 8 0.00 6.80 -18.39
N ILE A 9 0.64 7.82 -17.80
CA ILE A 9 2.04 7.76 -17.40
C ILE A 9 2.24 6.75 -16.25
N SER A 10 1.37 6.79 -15.24
CA SER A 10 1.46 5.89 -14.08
C SER A 10 1.32 4.43 -14.48
N MET A 11 0.32 4.13 -15.32
CA MET A 11 0.07 2.80 -15.85
C MET A 11 1.24 2.27 -16.69
N GLU A 12 1.85 3.11 -17.52
CA GLU A 12 3.01 2.72 -18.33
C GLU A 12 4.24 2.43 -17.48
N ILE A 13 4.50 3.24 -16.45
CA ILE A 13 5.60 3.03 -15.51
C ILE A 13 5.40 1.69 -14.78
N ASP A 14 4.25 1.46 -14.15
CA ASP A 14 4.01 0.25 -13.37
C ASP A 14 4.05 -0.99 -14.27
N ARG A 15 3.49 -0.94 -15.49
CA ARG A 15 3.59 -2.03 -16.48
C ARG A 15 5.04 -2.37 -16.84
N ARG A 16 5.87 -1.36 -17.08
CA ARG A 16 7.29 -1.57 -17.41
C ARG A 16 8.06 -2.13 -16.21
N THR A 17 7.80 -1.65 -15.01
CA THR A 17 8.40 -2.17 -13.78
C THR A 17 8.06 -3.64 -13.59
N LEU A 18 6.79 -4.03 -13.75
CA LEU A 18 6.34 -5.42 -13.62
C LEU A 18 6.89 -6.32 -14.73
N LYS A 19 6.98 -5.83 -15.97
CA LYS A 19 7.64 -6.56 -17.06
C LYS A 19 9.12 -6.79 -16.79
N ALA A 20 9.83 -5.78 -16.28
CA ALA A 20 11.24 -5.90 -15.91
C ALA A 20 11.42 -6.91 -14.77
N ALA A 21 10.55 -6.86 -13.75
CA ALA A 21 10.53 -7.81 -12.65
C ALA A 21 10.38 -9.26 -13.13
N GLY A 22 9.41 -9.53 -14.02
CA GLY A 22 9.24 -10.85 -14.62
C GLY A 22 10.49 -11.30 -15.40
N ARG A 23 11.15 -10.37 -16.10
CA ARG A 23 12.41 -10.69 -16.80
C ARG A 23 13.56 -11.01 -15.84
N VAL A 24 13.67 -10.31 -14.71
CA VAL A 24 14.64 -10.62 -13.67
C VAL A 24 14.42 -12.04 -13.14
N LEU A 25 13.18 -12.42 -12.84
CA LEU A 25 12.87 -13.78 -12.36
C LEU A 25 13.16 -14.87 -13.40
N GLN A 26 12.99 -14.58 -14.69
CA GLN A 26 13.37 -15.53 -15.75
C GLN A 26 14.88 -15.75 -15.85
N VAL A 27 15.68 -14.70 -15.64
CA VAL A 27 17.15 -14.76 -15.74
C VAL A 27 17.78 -15.23 -14.43
N SER A 28 17.11 -15.01 -13.30
CA SER A 28 17.57 -15.37 -11.96
C SER A 28 16.42 -16.00 -11.16
N PRO A 29 16.03 -17.24 -11.49
CA PRO A 29 14.90 -17.92 -10.85
C PRO A 29 15.12 -18.20 -9.35
N ASP A 30 16.39 -18.27 -8.94
CA ASP A 30 16.79 -18.51 -7.54
C ASP A 30 17.03 -17.20 -6.75
N LEU A 31 16.56 -16.05 -7.26
CA LEU A 31 16.72 -14.76 -6.59
C LEU A 31 16.09 -14.85 -5.17
N PRO A 32 16.87 -14.63 -4.09
CA PRO A 32 16.38 -14.83 -2.73
C PRO A 32 15.29 -13.84 -2.32
N VAL A 33 15.37 -12.60 -2.82
CA VAL A 33 14.39 -11.54 -2.56
C VAL A 33 14.21 -10.70 -3.83
N LEU A 34 12.96 -10.50 -4.23
CA LEU A 34 12.57 -9.49 -5.20
C LEU A 34 11.83 -8.37 -4.47
N ALA A 35 12.34 -7.14 -4.55
CA ALA A 35 11.66 -5.95 -4.04
C ALA A 35 11.15 -5.11 -5.20
N LEU A 36 9.87 -4.76 -5.18
CA LEU A 36 9.21 -3.97 -6.21
C LEU A 36 8.56 -2.72 -5.61
N TYR A 37 8.70 -1.61 -6.31
CA TYR A 37 8.06 -0.35 -5.96
C TYR A 37 7.16 0.09 -7.12
N LEU A 38 5.86 0.21 -6.85
CA LEU A 38 4.82 0.59 -7.81
C LEU A 38 4.22 1.94 -7.38
N SER A 39 4.76 3.02 -7.93
CA SER A 39 4.36 4.38 -7.55
C SER A 39 3.04 4.84 -8.18
N GLY A 40 2.50 4.08 -9.14
CA GLY A 40 1.38 4.57 -9.93
C GLY A 40 0.11 4.76 -9.11
N PHE A 41 -0.19 3.87 -8.18
CA PHE A 41 -1.42 3.95 -7.38
C PHE A 41 -1.50 5.23 -6.53
N ASP A 42 -0.37 5.69 -5.99
CA ASP A 42 -0.28 6.98 -5.29
C ASP A 42 -0.74 8.15 -6.18
N LYS A 43 -0.21 8.22 -7.40
CA LYS A 43 -0.56 9.23 -8.40
C LYS A 43 -2.01 9.14 -8.83
N ILE A 44 -2.55 7.93 -8.95
CA ILE A 44 -3.98 7.71 -9.24
C ILE A 44 -4.85 8.25 -8.11
N CYS A 45 -4.51 7.97 -6.86
CA CYS A 45 -5.24 8.50 -5.72
C CYS A 45 -5.18 10.03 -5.70
N HIS A 46 -4.01 10.64 -5.92
CA HIS A 46 -3.92 12.11 -6.02
C HIS A 46 -4.85 12.72 -7.08
N ALA A 47 -4.91 12.12 -8.26
CA ALA A 47 -5.68 12.61 -9.40
C ALA A 47 -7.18 12.30 -9.31
N PHE A 48 -7.56 11.13 -8.78
CA PHE A 48 -8.91 10.59 -8.93
C PHE A 48 -9.70 10.39 -7.63
N TRP A 49 -9.13 10.65 -6.45
CA TRP A 49 -9.83 10.46 -5.16
C TRP A 49 -11.19 11.17 -5.11
N GLN A 50 -11.26 12.41 -5.60
CA GLN A 50 -12.48 13.20 -5.60
C GLN A 50 -13.63 12.61 -6.40
N TYR A 51 -13.32 11.86 -7.47
CA TYR A 51 -14.35 11.23 -8.29
C TYR A 51 -14.82 9.93 -7.65
N ARG A 52 -13.93 9.22 -6.96
CA ARG A 52 -14.24 7.95 -6.26
C ARG A 52 -14.98 8.16 -4.94
N PHE A 53 -14.69 9.26 -4.25
CA PHE A 53 -15.28 9.62 -2.96
C PHE A 53 -15.79 11.08 -2.97
N PRO A 54 -16.77 11.42 -3.83
CA PRO A 54 -17.22 12.80 -4.02
C PRO A 54 -17.86 13.42 -2.78
N ASP A 55 -18.44 12.59 -1.91
CA ASP A 55 -19.09 13.07 -0.69
C ASP A 55 -18.11 13.67 0.33
N ASP A 56 -16.84 13.27 0.30
CA ASP A 56 -15.79 13.82 1.16
C ASP A 56 -15.52 15.32 0.93
N TYR A 57 -16.02 15.88 -0.19
CA TYR A 57 -15.73 17.25 -0.61
C TYR A 57 -16.88 18.23 -0.35
N GLY A 58 -18.03 17.76 0.15
CA GLY A 58 -19.16 18.62 0.49
C GLY A 58 -19.57 19.54 -0.67
N LYS A 59 -19.45 20.86 -0.48
CA LYS A 59 -19.76 21.88 -1.51
C LYS A 59 -18.76 21.92 -2.67
N ALA A 60 -17.55 21.42 -2.47
CA ALA A 60 -16.50 21.35 -3.48
C ALA A 60 -16.49 20.01 -4.23
N ARG A 61 -17.57 19.22 -4.12
CA ARG A 61 -17.73 17.96 -4.86
C ARG A 61 -17.64 18.21 -6.38
N PRO A 62 -17.03 17.28 -7.14
CA PRO A 62 -17.03 17.35 -8.60
C PRO A 62 -18.44 17.19 -9.17
N ALA A 63 -18.60 17.49 -10.47
CA ALA A 63 -19.85 17.28 -11.19
C ALA A 63 -20.27 15.80 -11.15
N SER A 64 -21.57 15.53 -11.12
CA SER A 64 -22.11 14.17 -11.06
C SER A 64 -21.65 13.30 -12.23
N GLU A 65 -21.56 13.90 -13.41
CA GLU A 65 -21.15 13.25 -14.65
C GLU A 65 -19.67 12.84 -14.56
N ASP A 66 -18.80 13.73 -14.09
CA ASP A 66 -17.38 13.45 -13.88
C ASP A 66 -17.18 12.33 -12.85
N SER A 67 -17.93 12.35 -11.74
CA SER A 67 -17.90 11.29 -10.74
C SER A 67 -18.34 9.94 -11.31
N ALA A 68 -19.39 9.92 -12.12
CA ALA A 68 -19.88 8.68 -12.74
C ALA A 68 -18.86 8.10 -13.73
N GLU A 69 -18.22 8.95 -14.52
CA GLU A 69 -17.24 8.53 -15.53
C GLU A 69 -15.89 8.14 -14.92
N LEU A 70 -15.36 8.97 -14.01
CA LEU A 70 -13.99 8.87 -13.50
C LEU A 70 -13.89 8.14 -12.16
N GLY A 71 -14.98 8.04 -11.40
CA GLY A 71 -15.01 7.34 -10.11
C GLY A 71 -14.47 5.92 -10.15
N PRO A 72 -14.79 5.09 -11.17
CA PRO A 72 -14.27 3.73 -11.27
C PRO A 72 -12.74 3.61 -11.50
N VAL A 73 -12.03 4.70 -11.82
CA VAL A 73 -10.60 4.63 -12.19
C VAL A 73 -9.73 4.08 -11.05
N VAL A 74 -9.96 4.51 -9.80
CA VAL A 74 -9.20 4.04 -8.63
C VAL A 74 -9.35 2.53 -8.45
N ASP A 75 -10.59 2.04 -8.49
CA ASP A 75 -10.90 0.62 -8.31
C ASP A 75 -10.33 -0.22 -9.48
N ARG A 76 -10.46 0.26 -10.72
CA ARG A 76 -9.90 -0.41 -11.90
C ARG A 76 -8.38 -0.48 -11.85
N TYR A 77 -7.71 0.53 -11.28
CA TYR A 77 -6.26 0.51 -11.13
C TYR A 77 -5.83 -0.54 -10.09
N LEU A 78 -6.56 -0.69 -8.99
CA LEU A 78 -6.32 -1.78 -8.04
C LEU A 78 -6.52 -3.16 -8.68
N VAL A 79 -7.59 -3.35 -9.45
CA VAL A 79 -7.81 -4.60 -10.20
C VAL A 79 -6.69 -4.87 -11.21
N PHE A 80 -6.15 -3.83 -11.86
CA PHE A 80 -4.97 -3.96 -12.72
C PHE A 80 -3.75 -4.44 -11.94
N LEU A 81 -3.45 -3.82 -10.79
CA LEU A 81 -2.31 -4.23 -9.95
C LEU A 81 -2.45 -5.66 -9.45
N ASP A 82 -3.64 -6.02 -8.94
CA ASP A 82 -3.96 -7.37 -8.45
C ASP A 82 -3.67 -8.44 -9.51
N ARG A 83 -4.20 -8.27 -10.73
CA ARG A 83 -3.98 -9.20 -11.84
C ARG A 83 -2.52 -9.34 -12.26
N VAL A 84 -1.77 -8.23 -12.30
CA VAL A 84 -0.36 -8.31 -12.73
C VAL A 84 0.53 -8.86 -11.61
N LEU A 85 0.20 -8.61 -10.35
CA LEU A 85 0.87 -9.24 -9.22
C LEU A 85 0.60 -10.75 -9.19
N GLU A 86 -0.64 -11.19 -9.44
CA GLU A 86 -0.97 -12.61 -9.60
C GLU A 86 -0.10 -13.27 -10.67
N GLN A 87 -0.02 -12.65 -11.86
CA GLN A 87 0.81 -13.17 -12.96
C GLN A 87 2.29 -13.28 -12.59
N LEU A 88 2.83 -12.31 -11.85
CA LEU A 88 4.21 -12.34 -11.38
C LEU A 88 4.42 -13.43 -10.32
N ILE A 89 3.52 -13.56 -9.35
CA ILE A 89 3.59 -14.60 -8.31
C ILE A 89 3.51 -15.99 -8.94
N ALA A 90 2.70 -16.16 -9.98
CA ALA A 90 2.55 -17.42 -10.70
C ALA A 90 3.83 -17.87 -11.45
N THR A 91 4.85 -17.02 -11.61
CA THR A 91 6.12 -17.44 -12.24
C THR A 91 7.02 -18.24 -11.30
N TYR A 92 6.75 -18.22 -9.99
CA TYR A 92 7.53 -19.00 -9.01
C TYR A 92 7.12 -20.47 -9.05
N THR A 93 8.11 -21.37 -9.02
CA THR A 93 7.89 -22.83 -9.03
C THR A 93 7.21 -23.35 -7.77
N ARG A 94 7.34 -22.62 -6.66
CA ARG A 94 6.67 -22.88 -5.39
C ARG A 94 6.05 -21.58 -4.89
N PRO A 95 4.92 -21.63 -4.15
CA PRO A 95 4.31 -20.43 -3.59
C PRO A 95 5.32 -19.62 -2.77
N PRO A 96 5.63 -18.36 -3.17
CA PRO A 96 6.59 -17.54 -2.44
C PRO A 96 5.95 -16.94 -1.18
N ASN A 97 6.79 -16.44 -0.28
CA ASN A 97 6.35 -15.47 0.71
C ASN A 97 6.19 -14.10 0.03
N VAL A 98 5.02 -13.47 0.18
CA VAL A 98 4.67 -12.18 -0.40
C VAL A 98 4.34 -11.22 0.72
N ILE A 99 4.97 -10.04 0.69
CA ILE A 99 4.65 -8.92 1.60
C ILE A 99 4.30 -7.72 0.72
N VAL A 100 3.06 -7.26 0.80
CA VAL A 100 2.60 -6.01 0.19
C VAL A 100 2.54 -4.96 1.28
N VAL A 101 3.27 -3.87 1.10
CA VAL A 101 3.31 -2.75 2.05
C VAL A 101 3.09 -1.44 1.31
N SER A 102 2.38 -0.53 1.97
CA SER A 102 2.33 0.87 1.58
C SER A 102 2.92 1.73 2.70
N ASP A 103 3.67 2.74 2.31
CA ASP A 103 4.30 3.72 3.19
C ASP A 103 3.28 4.67 3.84
N HIS A 104 2.11 4.88 3.22
CA HIS A 104 1.03 5.70 3.76
C HIS A 104 -0.35 5.28 3.22
N GLY A 105 -1.41 5.95 3.69
CA GLY A 105 -2.76 5.85 3.16
C GLY A 105 -3.13 7.05 2.29
N PHE A 106 -4.41 7.19 2.00
CA PHE A 106 -4.97 8.35 1.30
C PHE A 106 -6.27 8.85 1.92
N GLY A 107 -6.61 10.10 1.61
CA GLY A 107 -7.86 10.75 1.98
C GLY A 107 -8.11 12.00 1.14
N ALA A 108 -9.28 12.61 1.33
CA ALA A 108 -9.61 13.87 0.69
C ALA A 108 -8.74 15.03 1.22
N SER A 109 -8.40 15.95 0.33
CA SER A 109 -7.76 17.21 0.67
C SER A 109 -8.53 18.38 0.08
N LEU A 110 -8.90 19.32 0.95
CA LEU A 110 -9.59 20.56 0.59
C LEU A 110 -8.63 21.75 0.44
N THR A 111 -7.40 21.60 0.93
CA THR A 111 -6.42 22.70 1.03
C THR A 111 -5.26 22.56 0.05
N HIS A 112 -4.97 21.35 -0.46
CA HIS A 112 -3.87 21.16 -1.38
C HIS A 112 -4.17 21.82 -2.75
N PRO A 113 -3.26 22.62 -3.31
CA PRO A 113 -3.57 23.49 -4.46
C PRO A 113 -3.77 22.73 -5.77
N LEU A 114 -3.13 21.57 -5.92
CA LEU A 114 -3.11 20.83 -7.19
C LEU A 114 -3.79 19.46 -7.14
N TRP A 115 -3.98 18.91 -5.95
CA TRP A 115 -4.37 17.52 -5.77
C TRP A 115 -5.53 17.44 -4.82
N LYS A 116 -6.52 16.62 -5.16
CA LYS A 116 -7.74 16.48 -4.38
C LYS A 116 -7.70 15.24 -3.50
N GLY A 117 -6.97 14.20 -3.90
CA GLY A 117 -6.49 13.17 -2.98
C GLY A 117 -5.15 13.55 -2.36
N TRP A 118 -4.94 13.24 -1.09
CA TRP A 118 -3.66 13.46 -0.39
C TRP A 118 -3.35 12.35 0.61
N HIS A 119 -2.10 12.32 1.05
CA HIS A 119 -1.60 11.30 1.97
C HIS A 119 -2.35 11.31 3.30
N SER A 120 -2.65 10.10 3.80
CA SER A 120 -3.11 9.84 5.16
C SER A 120 -2.04 9.02 5.89
N PRO A 121 -1.84 9.16 7.21
CA PRO A 121 -0.74 8.49 7.90
C PRO A 121 -0.85 6.96 7.99
N ARG A 122 -2.01 6.37 7.71
CA ARG A 122 -2.24 4.92 7.88
C ARG A 122 -2.21 4.20 6.54
N GLY A 123 -1.10 3.50 6.27
CA GLY A 123 -0.97 2.57 5.14
C GLY A 123 -1.51 1.17 5.43
N ILE A 124 -1.12 0.22 4.58
CA ILE A 124 -1.48 -1.19 4.70
C ILE A 124 -0.23 -2.06 4.74
N LEU A 125 -0.35 -3.22 5.38
CA LEU A 125 0.55 -4.34 5.19
C LEU A 125 -0.28 -5.62 5.05
N ILE A 126 -0.01 -6.39 4.02
CA ILE A 126 -0.57 -7.73 3.79
C ILE A 126 0.62 -8.67 3.63
N ALA A 127 0.61 -9.79 4.35
CA ALA A 127 1.64 -10.81 4.23
C ALA A 127 0.98 -12.18 4.05
N SER A 128 1.49 -12.97 3.11
CA SER A 128 0.97 -14.28 2.76
C SER A 128 2.10 -15.19 2.28
N GLY A 129 1.94 -16.50 2.45
CA GLY A 129 2.89 -17.51 2.00
C GLY A 129 3.32 -18.47 3.12
N PRO A 130 4.24 -19.41 2.81
CA PRO A 130 4.56 -20.54 3.69
C PRO A 130 5.05 -20.18 5.10
N SER A 131 5.62 -18.98 5.28
CA SER A 131 6.10 -18.52 6.58
C SER A 131 5.03 -17.81 7.41
N PHE A 132 3.94 -17.36 6.81
CA PHE A 132 2.91 -16.56 7.47
C PHE A 132 1.72 -17.41 7.87
N VAL A 133 1.30 -17.30 9.13
CA VAL A 133 0.08 -17.94 9.63
C VAL A 133 -1.11 -17.01 9.41
N HIS A 134 -2.23 -17.56 8.95
CA HIS A 134 -3.49 -16.82 8.84
C HIS A 134 -3.91 -16.25 10.20
N ARG A 135 -4.42 -15.02 10.19
CA ARG A 135 -4.94 -14.35 11.39
C ARG A 135 -6.23 -13.62 11.05
N ASP A 136 -7.24 -13.79 11.90
CA ASP A 136 -8.50 -13.07 11.76
C ASP A 136 -8.39 -11.63 12.30
N GLU A 137 -7.49 -11.39 13.25
CA GLU A 137 -7.28 -10.08 13.85
C GLU A 137 -6.30 -9.20 13.05
N ARG A 138 -6.60 -7.91 12.97
CA ARG A 138 -5.70 -6.89 12.39
C ARG A 138 -4.52 -6.65 13.33
N LEU A 139 -3.31 -6.70 12.78
CA LEU A 139 -2.09 -6.35 13.51
C LEU A 139 -1.76 -4.86 13.36
N ALA A 140 -1.37 -4.23 14.46
CA ALA A 140 -0.77 -2.90 14.42
C ALA A 140 0.69 -3.03 13.96
N VAL A 141 1.00 -2.51 12.77
CA VAL A 141 2.31 -2.64 12.13
C VAL A 141 2.96 -1.27 11.99
N SER A 142 4.26 -1.20 12.27
CA SER A 142 5.13 -0.08 11.96
C SER A 142 5.97 -0.41 10.73
N TYR A 143 6.36 0.60 9.94
CA TYR A 143 7.32 0.41 8.85
C TYR A 143 8.66 -0.17 9.34
N TYR A 144 9.02 0.07 10.61
CA TYR A 144 10.20 -0.53 11.23
C TYR A 144 10.10 -2.06 11.37
N ASP A 145 8.90 -2.65 11.32
CA ASP A 145 8.72 -4.10 11.41
C ASP A 145 9.03 -4.83 10.10
N VAL A 146 9.11 -4.11 8.97
CA VAL A 146 9.27 -4.70 7.62
C VAL A 146 10.62 -5.41 7.49
N VAL A 147 11.72 -4.72 7.79
CA VAL A 147 13.08 -5.29 7.64
C VAL A 147 13.32 -6.48 8.58
N PRO A 148 13.00 -6.42 9.89
CA PRO A 148 13.06 -7.60 10.76
C PRO A 148 12.24 -8.78 10.25
N THR A 149 11.06 -8.52 9.66
CA THR A 149 10.21 -9.58 9.11
C THR A 149 10.84 -10.24 7.89
N VAL A 150 11.37 -9.45 6.95
CA VAL A 150 12.09 -9.98 5.78
C VAL A 150 13.32 -10.77 6.22
N ALA A 151 14.10 -10.28 7.20
CA ALA A 151 15.27 -10.98 7.71
C ALA A 151 14.89 -12.37 8.27
N ASP A 152 13.83 -12.46 9.08
CA ASP A 152 13.36 -13.73 9.62
C ASP A 152 12.85 -14.69 8.53
N VAL A 153 12.11 -14.18 7.53
CA VAL A 153 11.67 -14.99 6.38
C VAL A 153 12.88 -15.58 5.64
N MET A 154 13.96 -14.82 5.54
CA MET A 154 15.21 -15.24 4.91
C MET A 154 16.11 -16.11 5.81
N GLY A 155 15.74 -16.33 7.07
CA GLY A 155 16.58 -17.05 8.04
C GLY A 155 17.80 -16.26 8.52
N PHE A 156 17.82 -14.93 8.35
CA PHE A 156 18.88 -14.06 8.84
C PHE A 156 18.54 -13.49 10.22
N ALA A 157 19.55 -13.38 11.08
CA ALA A 157 19.42 -12.66 12.34
C ALA A 157 19.32 -11.15 12.07
N ALA A 158 18.27 -10.51 12.59
CA ALA A 158 18.16 -9.05 12.57
C ALA A 158 19.34 -8.42 13.36
N PRO A 159 20.00 -7.37 12.84
CA PRO A 159 21.07 -6.66 13.55
C PRO A 159 20.65 -6.16 14.93
N ALA A 160 21.59 -6.17 15.89
CA ALA A 160 21.37 -5.61 17.22
C ALA A 160 21.02 -4.11 17.13
N GLY A 161 20.05 -3.67 17.93
CA GLY A 161 19.60 -2.27 17.97
C GLY A 161 18.65 -1.85 16.83
N MET A 162 18.28 -2.77 15.92
CA MET A 162 17.25 -2.50 14.92
C MET A 162 15.91 -2.21 15.60
N ARG A 163 15.25 -1.12 15.18
CA ARG A 163 13.88 -0.80 15.62
C ARG A 163 12.88 -1.76 14.98
N GLY A 164 11.75 -1.96 15.66
CA GLY A 164 10.69 -2.85 15.19
C GLY A 164 10.91 -4.31 15.59
N SER A 165 9.97 -5.15 15.19
CA SER A 165 9.94 -6.57 15.52
C SER A 165 9.33 -7.35 14.35
N SER A 166 9.89 -8.52 14.08
CA SER A 166 9.35 -9.39 13.03
C SER A 166 7.92 -9.81 13.32
N LEU A 167 7.07 -9.74 12.30
CA LEU A 167 5.68 -10.19 12.37
C LEU A 167 5.57 -11.69 12.67
N LEU A 168 6.57 -12.48 12.26
CA LEU A 168 6.61 -13.93 12.53
C LEU A 168 6.78 -14.26 14.02
N ARG A 169 7.37 -13.35 14.79
CA ARG A 169 7.61 -13.52 16.23
C ARG A 169 6.48 -12.98 17.10
N ARG A 170 5.48 -12.32 16.51
CA ARG A 170 4.38 -11.72 17.28
C ARG A 170 3.40 -12.79 17.75
N LYS A 171 3.20 -12.88 19.06
CA LYS A 171 2.16 -13.73 19.63
C LYS A 171 0.77 -13.11 19.45
N GLU A 172 -0.28 -13.92 19.48
CA GLU A 172 -1.66 -13.44 19.59
C GLU A 172 -1.79 -12.51 20.82
N GLY A 173 -2.50 -11.39 20.67
CA GLY A 173 -2.68 -10.40 21.75
C GLY A 173 -1.57 -9.35 21.92
N HIS A 174 -0.51 -9.33 21.10
CA HIS A 174 0.52 -8.28 21.18
C HIS A 174 0.01 -6.94 20.62
N ARG A 175 -0.50 -6.06 21.50
CA ARG A 175 -0.77 -4.66 21.15
C ARG A 175 0.56 -3.91 21.01
N ALA A 176 0.74 -3.19 19.92
CA ALA A 176 1.92 -2.34 19.73
C ALA A 176 2.04 -1.33 20.87
N LEU A 177 3.26 -1.16 21.38
CA LEU A 177 3.59 -0.13 22.37
C LEU A 177 3.40 1.26 21.75
N GLY A 178 2.39 1.98 22.25
CA GLY A 178 2.34 3.44 22.31
C GLY A 178 2.12 4.21 21.00
N SER A 179 0.86 4.47 20.65
CA SER A 179 0.54 5.78 20.06
C SER A 179 0.57 6.80 21.19
N GLY A 180 1.58 7.67 21.23
CA GLY A 180 1.57 8.84 22.11
C GLY A 180 0.24 9.57 21.97
N ALA A 181 -0.44 9.76 23.10
CA ALA A 181 -1.71 10.46 23.18
C ALA A 181 -1.53 11.89 22.64
N VAL A 182 -2.11 12.17 21.47
CA VAL A 182 -2.41 13.55 21.07
C VAL A 182 -3.63 13.96 21.88
N GLY A 183 -3.45 15.01 22.68
CA GLY A 183 -4.33 15.43 23.77
C GLY A 183 -5.80 15.52 23.38
N GLY A 184 -6.65 14.87 24.18
CA GLY A 184 -8.09 15.06 24.14
C GLY A 184 -8.43 16.49 24.54
N VAL A 185 -9.07 17.21 23.63
CA VAL A 185 -9.77 18.46 23.93
C VAL A 185 -10.90 18.12 24.90
N ARG A 186 -10.78 18.60 26.15
CA ARG A 186 -11.87 18.61 27.11
C ARG A 186 -13.00 19.47 26.55
N ARG A 187 -14.17 18.88 26.27
CA ARG A 187 -15.42 19.64 26.23
C ARG A 187 -15.74 20.06 27.65
N VAL A 188 -15.69 21.36 27.92
CA VAL A 188 -16.36 21.94 29.08
C VAL A 188 -17.78 22.26 28.63
N ALA A 189 -18.74 21.65 29.30
CA ALA A 189 -20.15 22.02 29.21
C ALA A 189 -20.37 23.28 30.05
N GLN A 190 -20.87 24.35 29.43
CA GLN A 190 -21.85 25.28 29.96
C GLN A 190 -22.67 25.81 28.78
#